data_AF-A0A219AE84-F1
#
_entry.id   AF-A0A219AE84-F1
#
_cell.length_a   1.000
_cell.length_b   1.000
_cell.length_c   1.000
_cell.angle_alpha   90.00
_cell.angle_beta   90.00
_cell.angle_gamma   90.00
#
_symmetry.space_group_name_H-M   'P 1'
#
loop_
_entity.id
_entity.type
_entity.pdbx_description
1 polymer ?
#
loop_
_entity_poly.entity_id
_entity_poly.type
_entity_poly.pdbx_seq_one_letter_code
_entity_poly.pdbx_strand_id
1 'polypeptide(L)'
;MKKIFVMFFAAATAISCGKTETKTQDHSLEQHQQSKPKNEMVALMEEMMEEMHSGKPTGNNDADISKMMTEHHDGAVEMSELLLEKGKNDELKNFARKVIEAQNKEVQLMKKFEDRKEASPDSKEFVQELNRSMAAMMDKNIQIHNNIDKDYAQQMIPHHQSAVDMAKVYLKYGKEKELLQLCKDIVKTQNTEIAELKEWLAKN
;
A
#
# COMPACT_ATOMS: atom_id res chain seq x y z
N MET A 1 5.32 -9.18 72.69
CA MET A 1 5.47 -10.15 71.57
C MET A 1 4.14 -10.89 71.37
N LYS A 2 3.73 -11.01 70.09
CA LYS A 2 2.67 -11.84 69.50
C LYS A 2 1.23 -11.67 70.03
N LYS A 3 0.41 -10.95 69.25
CA LYS A 3 -1.04 -11.16 69.17
C LYS A 3 -1.32 -11.98 67.91
N ILE A 4 -1.94 -13.15 68.07
CA ILE A 4 -2.51 -13.92 66.96
C ILE A 4 -4.01 -14.04 67.23
N PHE A 5 -4.77 -13.62 66.23
CA PHE A 5 -6.22 -13.53 66.17
C PHE A 5 -6.76 -14.84 65.60
N VAL A 6 -7.76 -15.46 66.23
CA VAL A 6 -8.57 -16.53 65.64
C VAL A 6 -10.02 -16.17 65.90
N MET A 7 -10.77 -15.93 64.82
CA MET A 7 -12.22 -15.74 64.87
C MET A 7 -12.91 -16.76 63.97
N PHE A 8 -14.10 -17.13 64.44
CA PHE A 8 -14.91 -18.29 64.13
C PHE A 8 -15.59 -18.27 62.76
N PHE A 9 -15.91 -19.47 62.29
CA PHE A 9 -16.82 -19.79 61.18
C PHE A 9 -18.26 -19.30 61.44
N ALA A 10 -18.93 -18.86 60.36
CA ALA A 10 -20.38 -19.00 60.21
C ALA A 10 -20.72 -19.18 58.73
N ALA A 11 -21.37 -20.31 58.42
CA ALA A 11 -21.98 -20.60 57.12
C ALA A 11 -23.38 -19.99 57.05
N ALA A 12 -23.75 -19.39 55.93
CA ALA A 12 -25.12 -19.04 55.60
C ALA A 12 -25.39 -19.21 54.10
N THR A 13 -26.62 -19.62 53.83
CA THR A 13 -27.19 -20.25 52.64
C THR A 13 -27.45 -19.33 51.44
N ALA A 14 -27.54 -19.94 50.26
CA ALA A 14 -27.80 -19.34 48.96
C ALA A 14 -29.16 -18.63 48.82
N ILE A 15 -29.19 -17.56 48.04
CA ILE A 15 -30.36 -17.02 47.34
C ILE A 15 -29.96 -16.71 45.88
N SER A 16 -30.85 -17.08 44.98
CA SER A 16 -30.75 -17.10 43.52
C SER A 16 -31.17 -15.79 42.85
N CYS A 17 -30.63 -15.58 41.63
CA CYS A 17 -31.12 -14.80 40.49
C CYS A 17 -30.87 -13.27 40.42
N GLY A 18 -30.20 -12.89 39.31
CA GLY A 18 -30.08 -11.53 38.80
C GLY A 18 -29.02 -11.43 37.69
N LYS A 19 -29.34 -11.92 36.48
CA LYS A 19 -28.51 -11.76 35.28
C LYS A 19 -28.57 -10.30 34.80
N THR A 20 -27.41 -9.66 34.70
CA THR A 20 -27.13 -8.62 33.70
C THR A 20 -25.67 -8.73 33.31
N GLU A 21 -25.42 -9.43 32.19
CA GLU A 21 -24.14 -9.44 31.50
C GLU A 21 -23.98 -8.13 30.73
N THR A 22 -23.12 -7.24 31.22
CA THR A 22 -22.61 -6.13 30.40
C THR A 22 -21.46 -6.68 29.59
N LYS A 23 -21.73 -7.00 28.33
CA LYS A 23 -20.74 -7.40 27.32
C LYS A 23 -19.83 -6.20 27.02
N THR A 24 -18.71 -6.08 27.71
CA THR A 24 -17.57 -5.31 27.24
C THR A 24 -17.05 -5.96 25.96
N GLN A 25 -17.11 -5.25 24.84
CA GLN A 25 -16.40 -5.60 23.61
C GLN A 25 -14.91 -5.62 23.91
N ASP A 26 -14.38 -6.82 24.08
CA ASP A 26 -12.98 -7.13 23.90
C ASP A 26 -12.66 -6.86 22.42
N HIS A 27 -11.94 -5.77 22.14
CA HIS A 27 -11.21 -5.62 20.89
C HIS A 27 -9.99 -6.52 20.99
N SER A 28 -10.21 -7.82 20.81
CA SER A 28 -9.16 -8.78 20.60
C SER A 28 -8.39 -8.33 19.37
N LEU A 29 -7.12 -7.97 19.58
CA LEU A 29 -6.12 -7.83 18.52
C LEU A 29 -6.14 -9.15 17.73
N GLU A 30 -6.77 -9.14 16.55
CA GLU A 30 -6.55 -10.17 15.56
C GLU A 30 -5.07 -10.09 15.19
N GLN A 31 -4.27 -10.96 15.77
CA GLN A 31 -2.93 -11.23 15.27
C GLN A 31 -3.09 -11.66 13.81
N HIS A 32 -2.77 -10.76 12.88
CA HIS A 32 -2.50 -11.14 11.50
C HIS A 32 -1.40 -12.20 11.56
N GLN A 33 -1.78 -13.47 11.44
CA GLN A 33 -0.83 -14.54 11.16
C GLN A 33 -0.30 -14.26 9.76
N GLN A 34 0.82 -13.54 9.71
CA GLN A 34 1.54 -13.22 8.48
C GLN A 34 1.99 -14.56 7.89
N SER A 35 1.26 -15.05 6.89
CA SER A 35 1.68 -16.19 6.11
C SER A 35 3.04 -15.87 5.50
N LYS A 36 4.01 -16.78 5.57
CA LYS A 36 5.31 -16.56 4.92
C LYS A 36 5.10 -16.17 3.44
N PRO A 37 5.77 -15.13 2.94
CA PRO A 37 5.59 -14.68 1.58
C PRO A 37 5.96 -15.79 0.59
N LYS A 38 5.18 -15.91 -0.49
CA LYS A 38 5.29 -17.00 -1.45
C LYS A 38 6.59 -16.94 -2.28
N ASN A 39 7.14 -15.75 -2.51
CA ASN A 39 8.46 -15.50 -3.08
C ASN A 39 8.97 -14.10 -2.66
N GLU A 40 10.19 -13.73 -3.05
CA GLU A 40 10.80 -12.44 -2.67
C GLU A 40 10.07 -11.22 -3.27
N MET A 41 9.57 -11.31 -4.51
CA MET A 41 8.86 -10.21 -5.16
C MET A 41 7.54 -9.91 -4.43
N VAL A 42 6.82 -10.96 -4.01
CA VAL A 42 5.61 -10.84 -3.19
C VAL A 42 5.93 -10.29 -1.81
N ALA A 43 7.03 -10.74 -1.19
CA ALA A 43 7.46 -10.22 0.10
C ALA A 43 7.68 -8.70 0.05
N LEU A 44 8.37 -8.24 -0.99
CA LEU A 44 8.66 -6.82 -1.19
C LEU A 44 7.38 -6.00 -1.42
N MET A 45 6.45 -6.52 -2.22
CA MET A 45 5.16 -5.86 -2.43
C MET A 45 4.29 -5.85 -1.16
N GLU A 46 4.31 -6.92 -0.36
CA GLU A 46 3.61 -6.98 0.94
C GLU A 46 4.20 -5.96 1.94
N GLU A 47 5.53 -5.81 1.97
CA GLU A 47 6.22 -4.83 2.81
C GLU A 47 5.88 -3.40 2.41
N MET A 48 5.98 -3.06 1.12
CA MET A 48 5.60 -1.74 0.60
C MET A 48 4.14 -1.37 0.95
N MET A 49 3.21 -2.34 0.85
CA MET A 49 1.80 -2.11 1.17
C MET A 49 1.57 -1.81 2.66
N GLU A 50 2.37 -2.38 3.55
CA GLU A 50 2.30 -2.07 4.99
C GLU A 50 2.80 -0.66 5.28
N GLU A 51 3.88 -0.22 4.60
CA GLU A 51 4.46 1.11 4.80
C GLU A 51 3.54 2.25 4.33
N MET A 52 2.87 2.08 3.18
CA MET A 52 2.00 3.09 2.55
C MET A 52 0.77 3.46 3.40
N HIS A 53 0.36 2.61 4.34
CA HIS A 53 -0.80 2.85 5.21
C HIS A 53 -0.49 3.62 6.50
N SER A 54 0.75 4.08 6.69
CA SER A 54 1.20 4.65 7.97
C SER A 54 0.88 6.14 8.17
N GLY A 55 0.57 6.89 7.11
CA GLY A 55 0.36 8.34 7.15
C GLY A 55 -1.09 8.79 7.34
N LYS A 56 -1.33 9.75 8.25
CA LYS A 56 -2.61 10.49 8.25
C LYS A 56 -2.65 11.47 7.08
N PRO A 57 -3.76 11.56 6.32
CA PRO A 57 -3.93 12.60 5.31
C PRO A 57 -3.76 14.00 5.91
N THR A 58 -3.07 14.86 5.18
CA THR A 58 -2.80 16.25 5.55
C THR A 58 -4.03 17.14 5.35
N GLY A 59 -4.95 16.73 4.48
CA GLY A 59 -6.08 17.55 4.04
C GLY A 59 -5.74 18.46 2.86
N ASN A 60 -4.55 18.34 2.28
CA ASN A 60 -4.15 18.99 1.03
C ASN A 60 -3.99 17.93 -0.07
N ASN A 61 -4.73 18.06 -1.17
CA ASN A 61 -4.73 17.05 -2.24
C ASN A 61 -3.36 16.88 -2.91
N ASP A 62 -2.60 17.97 -3.05
CA ASP A 62 -1.25 17.97 -3.66
C ASP A 62 -0.24 17.24 -2.77
N ALA A 63 -0.27 17.50 -1.47
CA ALA A 63 0.59 16.84 -0.49
C ALA A 63 0.24 15.35 -0.38
N ASP A 64 -1.06 15.04 -0.28
CA ASP A 64 -1.56 13.68 -0.08
C ASP A 64 -1.30 12.79 -1.31
N ILE A 65 -1.50 13.29 -2.55
CA ILE A 65 -1.11 12.52 -3.75
C ILE A 65 0.40 12.35 -3.82
N SER A 66 1.16 13.40 -3.52
CA SER A 66 2.61 13.39 -3.75
C SER A 66 3.27 12.40 -2.82
N LYS A 67 2.91 12.42 -1.54
CA LYS A 67 3.43 11.48 -0.56
C LYS A 67 3.09 10.03 -0.93
N MET A 68 1.81 9.78 -1.23
CA MET A 68 1.35 8.42 -1.54
C MET A 68 1.94 7.89 -2.84
N MET A 69 2.00 8.70 -3.89
CA MET A 69 2.59 8.31 -5.18
C MET A 69 4.12 8.20 -5.08
N THR A 70 4.80 8.98 -4.22
CA THR A 70 6.23 8.80 -3.90
C THR A 70 6.47 7.41 -3.31
N GLU A 71 5.79 7.06 -2.23
CA GLU A 71 5.92 5.74 -1.58
C GLU A 71 5.59 4.60 -2.57
N HIS A 72 4.57 4.81 -3.40
CA HIS A 72 4.20 3.86 -4.46
C HIS A 72 5.27 3.73 -5.54
N HIS A 73 5.95 4.82 -5.92
CA HIS A 73 7.01 4.77 -6.94
C HIS A 73 8.28 4.13 -6.38
N ASP A 74 8.61 4.39 -5.11
CA ASP A 74 9.78 3.81 -4.46
C ASP A 74 9.72 2.28 -4.47
N GLY A 75 8.55 1.65 -4.21
CA GLY A 75 8.47 0.19 -4.32
C GLY A 75 8.55 -0.36 -5.75
N ALA A 76 8.11 0.38 -6.78
CA ALA A 76 8.38 -0.03 -8.17
C ALA A 76 9.87 0.04 -8.53
N VAL A 77 10.60 1.01 -7.96
CA VAL A 77 12.06 1.10 -8.07
C VAL A 77 12.70 -0.12 -7.41
N GLU A 78 12.32 -0.46 -6.18
CA GLU A 78 12.86 -1.61 -5.45
C GLU A 78 12.57 -2.96 -6.15
N MET A 79 11.34 -3.17 -6.62
CA MET A 79 11.00 -4.35 -7.46
C MET A 79 11.89 -4.45 -8.69
N SER A 80 12.17 -3.31 -9.32
CA SER A 80 13.00 -3.22 -10.52
C SER A 80 14.47 -3.48 -10.20
N GLU A 81 14.98 -2.98 -9.09
CA GLU A 81 16.34 -3.28 -8.61
C GLU A 81 16.52 -4.77 -8.28
N LEU A 82 15.54 -5.40 -7.63
CA LEU A 82 15.54 -6.83 -7.36
C LEU A 82 15.60 -7.65 -8.67
N LEU A 83 14.82 -7.26 -9.69
CA LEU A 83 14.92 -7.88 -11.01
C LEU A 83 16.31 -7.64 -11.63
N LEU A 84 16.90 -6.46 -11.49
CA LEU A 84 18.25 -6.20 -12.03
C LEU A 84 19.32 -7.09 -11.38
N GLU A 85 19.19 -7.36 -10.08
CA GLU A 85 20.09 -8.22 -9.34
C GLU A 85 19.95 -9.70 -9.75
N LYS A 86 18.71 -10.21 -9.74
CA LYS A 86 18.44 -11.66 -9.79
C LYS A 86 17.81 -12.15 -11.09
N GLY A 87 17.25 -11.25 -11.89
CA GLY A 87 16.63 -11.53 -13.17
C GLY A 87 17.62 -11.93 -14.26
N LYS A 88 17.14 -12.72 -15.21
CA LYS A 88 17.93 -13.31 -16.29
C LYS A 88 17.50 -12.81 -17.67
N ASN A 89 16.29 -12.26 -17.80
CA ASN A 89 15.78 -11.80 -19.08
C ASN A 89 16.25 -10.36 -19.39
N ASP A 90 17.07 -10.19 -20.44
CA ASP A 90 17.63 -8.88 -20.79
C ASP A 90 16.59 -7.83 -21.20
N GLU A 91 15.48 -8.26 -21.82
CA GLU A 91 14.38 -7.36 -22.20
C GLU A 91 13.71 -6.75 -20.96
N LEU A 92 13.37 -7.57 -19.96
CA LEU A 92 12.81 -7.07 -18.71
C LEU A 92 13.83 -6.28 -17.88
N LYS A 93 15.13 -6.63 -17.91
CA LYS A 93 16.16 -5.80 -17.26
C LYS A 93 16.28 -4.43 -17.92
N ASN A 94 16.12 -4.35 -19.24
CA ASN A 94 16.07 -3.06 -19.95
C ASN A 94 14.82 -2.27 -19.59
N PHE A 95 13.67 -2.94 -19.49
CA PHE A 95 12.42 -2.33 -19.03
C PHE A 95 12.59 -1.76 -17.61
N ALA A 96 13.07 -2.55 -16.66
CA ALA A 96 13.31 -2.14 -15.27
C ALA A 96 14.23 -0.92 -15.15
N ARG A 97 15.29 -0.83 -15.96
CA ARG A 97 16.15 0.37 -15.99
C ARG A 97 15.39 1.64 -16.38
N LYS A 98 14.47 1.55 -17.35
CA LYS A 98 13.65 2.69 -17.78
C LYS A 98 12.66 3.09 -16.69
N VAL A 99 12.03 2.11 -16.04
CA VAL A 99 11.13 2.35 -14.89
C VAL A 99 11.88 3.09 -13.78
N ILE A 100 13.06 2.59 -13.37
CA ILE A 100 13.90 3.23 -12.35
C ILE A 100 14.23 4.68 -12.74
N GLU A 101 14.67 4.93 -13.98
CA GLU A 101 15.03 6.27 -14.41
C GLU A 101 13.83 7.23 -14.43
N ALA A 102 12.69 6.79 -14.96
CA ALA A 102 11.48 7.60 -15.03
C ALA A 102 10.95 7.91 -13.62
N GLN A 103 10.70 6.86 -12.83
CA GLN A 103 10.06 7.02 -11.52
C GLN A 103 10.91 7.82 -10.53
N ASN A 104 12.24 7.70 -10.58
CA ASN A 104 13.12 8.56 -9.76
C ASN A 104 12.98 10.06 -10.09
N LYS A 105 12.76 10.41 -11.37
CA LYS A 105 12.53 11.83 -11.76
C LYS A 105 11.16 12.30 -11.29
N GLU A 106 10.16 11.43 -11.36
CA GLU A 106 8.79 11.72 -10.92
C GLU A 106 8.74 11.92 -9.39
N VAL A 107 9.41 11.06 -8.62
CA VAL A 107 9.59 11.20 -7.16
C VAL A 107 10.25 12.53 -6.82
N GLN A 108 11.32 12.93 -7.53
CA GLN A 108 11.96 14.23 -7.31
C GLN A 108 11.02 15.42 -7.55
N LEU A 109 10.07 15.29 -8.48
CA LEU A 109 9.05 16.32 -8.72
C LEU A 109 8.02 16.35 -7.59
N MET A 110 7.50 15.19 -7.18
CA MET A 110 6.46 15.07 -6.15
C MET A 110 6.95 15.54 -4.77
N LYS A 111 8.21 15.28 -4.42
CA LYS A 111 8.83 15.76 -3.17
C LYS A 111 8.75 17.28 -2.96
N LYS A 112 8.55 18.07 -4.03
CA LYS A 112 8.34 19.52 -3.92
C LYS A 112 6.99 19.90 -3.29
N PHE A 113 6.04 18.98 -3.24
CA PHE A 113 4.64 19.26 -2.88
C PHE A 113 4.18 18.56 -1.59
N GLU A 114 4.97 17.62 -1.05
CA GLU A 114 4.63 16.81 0.13
C GLU A 114 4.37 17.64 1.41
N ASP A 115 4.99 18.81 1.54
CA ASP A 115 4.88 19.67 2.72
C ASP A 115 3.77 20.75 2.62
N ARG A 116 2.90 20.70 1.60
CA ARG A 116 1.83 21.68 1.44
C ARG A 116 0.80 21.58 2.57
N LYS A 117 0.44 22.74 3.14
CA LYS A 117 -0.44 22.83 4.32
C LYS A 117 -1.82 23.41 4.03
N GLU A 118 -2.03 23.99 2.85
CA GLU A 118 -3.29 24.65 2.52
C GLU A 118 -4.40 23.61 2.35
N ALA A 119 -5.44 23.66 3.16
CA ALA A 119 -6.51 22.67 3.08
C ALA A 119 -7.24 22.73 1.74
N SER A 120 -7.43 21.59 1.10
CA SER A 120 -8.29 21.44 -0.07
C SER A 120 -9.74 21.21 0.37
N PRO A 121 -10.72 21.94 -0.20
CA PRO A 121 -12.12 21.88 0.25
C PRO A 121 -12.78 20.50 0.03
N ASP A 122 -12.27 19.73 -0.91
CA ASP A 122 -12.70 18.40 -1.35
C ASP A 122 -11.76 17.27 -0.88
N SER A 123 -10.89 17.55 0.10
CA SER A 123 -9.88 16.62 0.58
C SER A 123 -10.44 15.30 1.12
N LYS A 124 -11.62 15.32 1.73
CA LYS A 124 -12.25 14.10 2.26
C LYS A 124 -12.65 13.14 1.13
N GLU A 125 -13.32 13.66 0.12
CA GLU A 125 -13.73 12.92 -1.06
C GLU A 125 -12.53 12.46 -1.87
N PHE A 126 -11.52 13.33 -2.03
CA PHE A 126 -10.26 13.03 -2.69
C PHE A 126 -9.56 11.82 -2.05
N VAL A 127 -9.32 11.86 -0.73
CA VAL A 127 -8.66 10.76 0.00
C VAL A 127 -9.45 9.45 -0.09
N GLN A 128 -10.78 9.52 -0.06
CA GLN A 128 -11.62 8.32 -0.22
C GLN A 128 -11.51 7.70 -1.62
N GLU A 129 -11.39 8.51 -2.66
CA GLU A 129 -11.14 8.01 -4.03
C GLU A 129 -9.71 7.49 -4.18
N LEU A 130 -8.74 8.21 -3.62
CA LEU A 130 -7.32 7.84 -3.65
C LEU A 130 -7.06 6.49 -2.96
N ASN A 131 -7.64 6.27 -1.78
CA ASN A 131 -7.57 4.99 -1.08
C ASN A 131 -8.23 3.86 -1.88
N ARG A 132 -9.30 4.15 -2.63
CA ARG A 132 -9.96 3.15 -3.48
C ARG A 132 -9.15 2.79 -4.72
N SER A 133 -8.38 3.73 -5.29
CA SER A 133 -7.54 3.43 -6.46
C SER A 133 -6.46 2.39 -6.20
N MET A 134 -6.02 2.24 -4.95
CA MET A 134 -4.98 1.26 -4.57
C MET A 134 -5.54 -0.15 -4.33
N ALA A 135 -6.86 -0.32 -4.28
CA ALA A 135 -7.48 -1.59 -3.93
C ALA A 135 -7.13 -2.73 -4.92
N ALA A 136 -6.86 -2.41 -6.18
CA ALA A 136 -6.49 -3.40 -7.19
C ALA A 136 -5.11 -4.05 -6.92
N MET A 137 -4.19 -3.33 -6.28
CA MET A 137 -2.89 -3.88 -5.87
C MET A 137 -3.05 -4.88 -4.72
N MET A 138 -4.12 -4.78 -3.93
CA MET A 138 -4.40 -5.66 -2.78
C MET A 138 -4.97 -7.03 -3.15
N ASP A 139 -5.11 -7.36 -4.44
CA ASP A 139 -5.62 -8.67 -4.84
C ASP A 139 -4.60 -9.77 -4.53
N LYS A 140 -4.92 -10.60 -3.54
CA LYS A 140 -4.07 -11.71 -3.06
C LYS A 140 -4.04 -12.91 -4.03
N ASN A 141 -4.81 -12.88 -5.12
CA ASN A 141 -4.91 -13.98 -6.09
C ASN A 141 -3.88 -13.90 -7.22
N ILE A 142 -2.80 -13.14 -7.05
CA ILE A 142 -1.72 -13.07 -8.05
C ILE A 142 -1.06 -14.45 -8.20
N GLN A 143 -0.97 -14.91 -9.46
CA GLN A 143 -0.31 -16.16 -9.80
C GLN A 143 1.20 -16.04 -9.59
N ILE A 144 1.77 -16.98 -8.84
CA ILE A 144 3.21 -17.07 -8.58
C ILE A 144 3.83 -18.15 -9.45
N HIS A 145 4.85 -17.78 -10.20
CA HIS A 145 5.52 -18.63 -11.19
C HIS A 145 6.81 -19.26 -10.67
N ASN A 146 7.31 -18.82 -9.50
CA ASN A 146 8.65 -19.16 -8.99
C ASN A 146 9.75 -18.86 -10.01
N ASN A 147 9.55 -17.80 -10.79
CA ASN A 147 10.48 -17.29 -11.78
C ASN A 147 10.45 -15.78 -11.66
N ILE A 148 11.57 -15.20 -11.24
CA ILE A 148 11.63 -13.77 -10.91
C ILE A 148 11.29 -12.85 -12.08
N ASP A 149 11.64 -13.24 -13.31
CA ASP A 149 11.31 -12.47 -14.52
C ASP A 149 9.78 -12.45 -14.74
N LYS A 150 9.12 -13.62 -14.61
CA LYS A 150 7.65 -13.71 -14.73
C LYS A 150 6.93 -13.06 -13.55
N ASP A 151 7.44 -13.25 -12.35
CA ASP A 151 6.84 -12.70 -11.13
C ASP A 151 6.96 -11.17 -11.09
N TYR A 152 8.05 -10.60 -11.61
CA TYR A 152 8.17 -9.15 -11.83
C TYR A 152 7.09 -8.65 -12.78
N ALA A 153 7.01 -9.22 -13.99
CA ALA A 153 6.04 -8.75 -14.98
C ALA A 153 4.60 -8.92 -14.48
N GLN A 154 4.32 -10.03 -13.80
CA GLN A 154 2.99 -10.33 -13.26
C GLN A 154 2.56 -9.36 -12.15
N GLN A 155 3.48 -8.91 -11.30
CA GLN A 155 3.21 -8.01 -10.18
C GLN A 155 3.31 -6.54 -10.57
N MET A 156 4.17 -6.19 -11.52
CA MET A 156 4.32 -4.81 -11.98
C MET A 156 3.08 -4.31 -12.75
N ILE A 157 2.29 -5.21 -13.35
CA ILE A 157 1.01 -4.87 -14.01
C ILE A 157 -0.01 -4.26 -13.02
N PRO A 158 -0.46 -4.95 -11.95
CA PRO A 158 -1.40 -4.36 -11.00
C PRO A 158 -0.79 -3.17 -10.26
N HIS A 159 0.53 -3.18 -10.04
CA HIS A 159 1.24 -2.04 -9.47
C HIS A 159 1.10 -0.79 -10.35
N HIS A 160 1.42 -0.88 -11.64
CA HIS A 160 1.24 0.24 -12.57
C HIS A 160 -0.22 0.66 -12.71
N GLN A 161 -1.16 -0.30 -12.67
CA GLN A 161 -2.58 0.02 -12.75
C GLN A 161 -3.03 0.90 -11.57
N SER A 162 -2.53 0.63 -10.36
CA SER A 162 -2.80 1.46 -9.18
C SER A 162 -2.30 2.90 -9.37
N ALA A 163 -1.06 3.09 -9.84
CA ALA A 163 -0.54 4.43 -10.14
C ALA A 163 -1.33 5.16 -11.24
N VAL A 164 -1.76 4.46 -12.29
CA VAL A 164 -2.67 5.01 -13.32
C VAL A 164 -3.98 5.49 -12.69
N ASP A 165 -4.56 4.71 -11.77
CA ASP A 165 -5.84 5.05 -11.17
C ASP A 165 -5.72 6.18 -10.13
N MET A 166 -4.65 6.20 -9.33
CA MET A 166 -4.32 7.33 -8.43
C MET A 166 -4.12 8.63 -9.24
N ALA A 167 -3.39 8.56 -10.35
CA ALA A 167 -3.19 9.71 -11.24
C ALA A 167 -4.52 10.23 -11.81
N LYS A 168 -5.45 9.35 -12.20
CA LYS A 168 -6.79 9.76 -12.63
C LYS A 168 -7.60 10.43 -11.53
N VAL A 169 -7.47 9.96 -10.28
CA VAL A 169 -8.09 10.64 -9.13
C VAL A 169 -7.53 12.06 -9.03
N TYR A 170 -6.21 12.24 -9.05
CA TYR A 170 -5.64 13.58 -8.99
C TYR A 170 -6.04 14.47 -10.18
N LEU A 171 -6.19 13.92 -11.39
CA LEU A 171 -6.71 14.69 -12.54
C LEU A 171 -8.13 15.24 -12.36
N LYS A 172 -8.92 14.66 -11.46
CA LYS A 172 -10.27 15.12 -11.12
C LYS A 172 -10.29 16.20 -10.04
N TYR A 173 -9.36 16.16 -9.08
CA TYR A 173 -9.38 17.02 -7.87
C TYR A 173 -8.22 18.03 -7.79
N GLY A 174 -7.12 17.75 -8.46
CA GLY A 174 -5.87 18.49 -8.40
C GLY A 174 -5.93 19.83 -9.13
N LYS A 175 -5.09 20.76 -8.68
CA LYS A 175 -5.00 22.12 -9.26
C LYS A 175 -3.57 22.54 -9.59
N GLU A 176 -2.57 21.83 -9.05
CA GLU A 176 -1.17 22.15 -9.29
C GLU A 176 -0.77 21.73 -10.70
N LYS A 177 -0.25 22.68 -11.49
CA LYS A 177 -0.04 22.48 -12.94
C LYS A 177 1.02 21.42 -13.22
N GLU A 178 2.11 21.43 -12.46
CA GLU A 178 3.18 20.44 -12.59
C GLU A 178 2.68 19.03 -12.25
N LEU A 179 1.91 18.88 -11.16
CA LEU A 179 1.33 17.58 -10.78
C LEU A 179 0.25 17.10 -11.76
N LEU A 180 -0.59 18.00 -12.28
CA LEU A 180 -1.56 17.65 -13.31
C LEU A 180 -0.89 17.18 -14.60
N GLN A 181 0.24 17.78 -14.97
CA GLN A 181 1.01 17.32 -16.12
C GLN A 181 1.66 15.97 -15.85
N LEU A 182 2.33 15.82 -14.71
CA LEU A 182 2.89 14.54 -14.25
C LEU A 182 1.84 13.42 -14.29
N CYS A 183 0.64 13.64 -13.76
CA CYS A 183 -0.41 12.62 -13.74
C CYS A 183 -0.88 12.21 -15.14
N LYS A 184 -0.90 13.13 -16.12
CA LYS A 184 -1.19 12.78 -17.52
C LYS A 184 -0.09 11.91 -18.11
N ASP A 185 1.16 12.23 -17.79
CA ASP A 185 2.33 11.50 -18.27
C ASP A 185 2.38 10.09 -17.65
N ILE A 186 2.13 9.95 -16.35
CA ILE A 186 1.96 8.66 -15.66
C ILE A 186 0.88 7.82 -16.33
N VAL A 187 -0.33 8.39 -16.53
CA VAL A 187 -1.43 7.66 -17.18
C VAL A 187 -1.02 7.16 -18.57
N LYS A 188 -0.33 7.97 -19.36
CA LYS A 188 0.08 7.58 -20.71
C LYS A 188 1.18 6.50 -20.69
N THR A 189 2.25 6.75 -19.94
CA THR A 189 3.44 5.90 -19.93
C THR A 189 3.13 4.55 -19.29
N GLN A 190 2.49 4.54 -18.13
CA GLN A 190 2.25 3.29 -17.41
C GLN A 190 1.18 2.41 -18.09
N ASN A 191 0.22 2.98 -18.84
CA ASN A 191 -0.66 2.17 -19.70
C ASN A 191 0.11 1.48 -20.85
N THR A 192 1.14 2.14 -21.38
CA THR A 192 2.00 1.55 -22.42
C THR A 192 2.82 0.40 -21.81
N GLU A 193 3.43 0.64 -20.65
CA GLU A 193 4.22 -0.35 -19.91
C GLU A 193 3.39 -1.57 -19.47
N ILE A 194 2.14 -1.36 -19.03
CA ILE A 194 1.20 -2.46 -18.75
C ILE A 194 0.98 -3.33 -20.00
N ALA A 195 0.84 -2.72 -21.18
CA ALA A 195 0.65 -3.46 -22.42
C ALA A 195 1.92 -4.26 -22.79
N GLU A 196 3.10 -3.66 -22.65
CA GLU A 196 4.40 -4.32 -22.88
C GLU A 196 4.58 -5.54 -21.97
N LEU A 197 4.32 -5.40 -20.67
CA LEU A 197 4.43 -6.51 -19.70
C LEU A 197 3.43 -7.64 -19.98
N LYS A 198 2.19 -7.30 -20.34
CA LYS A 198 1.17 -8.29 -20.74
C LYS A 198 1.60 -9.04 -22.01
N GLU A 199 2.12 -8.34 -23.00
CA GLU A 199 2.63 -8.93 -24.22
C GLU A 199 3.83 -9.84 -23.95
N TRP A 200 4.75 -9.41 -23.08
CA TRP A 200 5.90 -10.21 -22.68
C TRP A 200 5.48 -11.51 -21.98
N LEU A 201 4.53 -11.45 -21.04
CA LEU A 201 3.99 -12.62 -20.35
C LEU A 201 3.28 -13.59 -21.31
N ALA A 202 2.60 -13.09 -22.34
CA ALA A 202 1.92 -13.94 -23.31
C ALA A 202 2.90 -14.73 -24.20
N LYS A 203 4.14 -14.25 -24.35
CA LYS A 203 5.18 -14.86 -25.19
C LYS A 203 6.12 -15.81 -24.45
N ASN A 204 6.18 -15.77 -23.11
CA ASN A 204 7.20 -16.44 -22.29
C ASN A 204 6.62 -17.34 -21.21
#